data_AF-A0A6P0MML3-F1
#
_entry.id   AF-A0A6P0MML3-F1
#
_cell.length_a   1.000
_cell.length_b   1.000
_cell.length_c   1.000
_cell.angle_alpha   90.00
_cell.angle_beta   90.00
_cell.angle_gamma   90.00
#
_symmetry.space_group_name_H-M   'P 1'
#
loop_
_entity.id
_entity.type
_entity.pdbx_description
1 polymer ?
#
loop_
_entity_poly.entity_id
_entity_poly.type
_entity_poly.pdbx_seq_one_letter_code
_entity_poly.pdbx_strand_id
1 'polypeptide(L)'
;MALFDWLSPTTRLYPNQQSIRMRIQNDPYYRLQSAQEIAIAAALGVKIDVNQASVDDWLRLPGVSIHQARLLVELTNSGVQFYCLEDIAAVLSVSVGRLRPLEPILDFCYYDPESLLMPQQINANAASVEQLTKVPAIDLFLARAIAQNRLEHGLYRNLADFQRRLDLNSQLVSELMYYLRF
;
A
#
# COMPACT_ATOMS: atom_id res chain seq x y z
N MET A 1 -11.21 -22.85 15.82
CA MET A 1 -11.26 -21.75 14.83
C MET A 1 -10.10 -21.98 13.89
N ALA A 2 -10.37 -22.43 12.66
CA ALA A 2 -9.40 -23.12 11.82
C ALA A 2 -8.33 -22.17 11.29
N LEU A 3 -7.12 -22.27 11.86
CA LEU A 3 -6.11 -21.22 11.86
C LEU A 3 -5.24 -21.18 10.60
N PHE A 4 -5.35 -22.16 9.69
CA PHE A 4 -4.46 -22.32 8.53
C PHE A 4 -5.10 -23.04 7.32
N ASP A 5 -6.41 -22.93 7.13
CA ASP A 5 -7.13 -23.74 6.13
C ASP A 5 -6.64 -23.58 4.68
N TRP A 6 -5.96 -22.48 4.36
CA TRP A 6 -5.40 -22.23 3.03
C TRP A 6 -4.00 -22.82 2.80
N LEU A 7 -3.26 -23.13 3.88
CA LEU A 7 -1.98 -23.86 3.81
C LEU A 7 -2.18 -25.36 3.68
N SER A 8 -3.30 -25.85 4.20
CA SER A 8 -3.72 -27.24 4.03
C SER A 8 -3.99 -27.51 2.55
N PRO A 9 -3.53 -28.65 2.00
CA PRO A 9 -4.01 -29.13 0.72
C PRO A 9 -5.50 -29.42 0.88
N THR A 10 -6.35 -28.46 0.56
CA THR A 10 -7.79 -28.61 0.69
C THR A 10 -8.20 -29.68 -0.31
N THR A 11 -8.93 -30.69 0.15
CA THR A 11 -9.52 -31.78 -0.66
C THR A 11 -10.57 -31.28 -1.69
N ARG A 12 -10.64 -29.97 -1.94
CA ARG A 12 -11.47 -29.37 -2.97
C ARG A 12 -10.75 -29.57 -4.31
N LEU A 13 -11.22 -30.55 -5.08
CA LEU A 13 -11.04 -30.72 -6.52
C LEU A 13 -9.99 -29.76 -7.10
N TYR A 14 -8.73 -30.19 -7.19
CA TYR A 14 -7.65 -29.39 -7.75
C TYR A 14 -8.14 -28.71 -9.03
N PRO A 15 -8.38 -27.38 -9.02
CA PRO A 15 -8.76 -26.72 -10.24
C PRO A 15 -7.58 -26.91 -11.20
N ASN A 16 -7.86 -27.29 -12.45
CA ASN A 16 -6.81 -27.39 -13.47
C ASN A 16 -5.95 -26.11 -13.40
N GLN A 17 -4.62 -26.23 -13.32
CA GLN A 17 -3.69 -25.10 -13.21
C GLN A 17 -3.98 -24.02 -14.26
N GLN A 18 -4.43 -24.41 -15.44
CA GLN A 18 -4.86 -23.49 -16.50
C GLN A 18 -6.05 -22.61 -16.07
N SER A 19 -7.03 -23.17 -15.36
CA SER A 19 -8.18 -22.41 -14.85
C SER A 19 -7.79 -21.39 -13.77
N ILE A 20 -6.79 -21.72 -12.94
CA ILE A 20 -6.25 -20.81 -11.92
C ILE A 20 -5.50 -19.67 -12.61
N ARG A 21 -4.63 -20.01 -13.57
CA ARG A 21 -3.90 -19.01 -14.38
C ARG A 21 -4.86 -18.03 -15.06
N MET A 22 -5.89 -18.55 -15.72
CA MET A 22 -6.90 -17.72 -16.38
C MET A 22 -7.62 -16.79 -15.41
N ARG A 23 -7.97 -17.25 -14.21
CA ARG A 23 -8.61 -16.41 -13.18
C ARG A 23 -7.68 -15.28 -12.72
N ILE A 24 -6.43 -15.60 -12.40
CA ILE A 24 -5.44 -14.61 -11.94
C ILE A 24 -5.13 -13.58 -13.05
N GLN A 25 -5.05 -14.01 -14.30
CA GLN A 25 -4.76 -13.12 -15.44
C GLN A 25 -5.92 -12.19 -15.79
N ASN A 26 -7.16 -12.68 -15.69
CA ASN A 26 -8.35 -11.93 -16.07
C ASN A 26 -8.90 -11.02 -14.96
N ASP A 27 -8.45 -11.20 -13.71
CA ASP A 27 -8.89 -10.41 -12.57
C ASP A 27 -7.66 -9.84 -11.81
N PRO A 28 -7.34 -8.55 -12.02
CA PRO A 28 -6.26 -7.87 -11.31
C PRO A 28 -6.39 -7.91 -9.78
N TYR A 29 -7.62 -8.01 -9.26
CA TYR A 29 -7.94 -8.02 -7.84
C TYR A 29 -8.27 -9.42 -7.31
N TYR A 30 -7.89 -10.47 -8.06
CA TYR A 30 -8.13 -11.86 -7.66
C TYR A 30 -7.55 -12.14 -6.27
N ARG A 31 -8.42 -12.61 -5.36
CA ARG A 31 -8.03 -12.99 -4.00
C ARG A 31 -7.57 -14.44 -3.96
N LEU A 32 -6.27 -14.62 -3.76
CA LEU A 32 -5.63 -15.93 -3.68
C LEU A 32 -6.12 -16.68 -2.44
N GLN A 33 -6.33 -17.98 -2.59
CA GLN A 33 -6.96 -18.83 -1.58
C GLN A 33 -6.09 -20.01 -1.14
N SER A 34 -4.92 -20.23 -1.76
CA SER A 34 -4.03 -21.35 -1.42
C SER A 34 -2.58 -21.10 -1.81
N ALA A 35 -1.68 -21.89 -1.21
CA ALA A 35 -0.26 -21.92 -1.58
C ALA A 35 -0.03 -22.23 -3.07
N GLN A 36 -0.87 -23.07 -3.68
CA GLN A 36 -0.79 -23.39 -5.10
C GLN A 36 -1.10 -22.17 -5.97
N GLU A 37 -2.13 -21.39 -5.60
CA GLU A 37 -2.48 -20.17 -6.33
C GLU A 37 -1.37 -19.12 -6.20
N ILE A 38 -0.73 -19.00 -5.03
CA ILE A 38 0.42 -18.10 -4.84
C ILE A 38 1.59 -18.51 -5.73
N ALA A 39 1.93 -19.79 -5.80
CA ALA A 39 2.99 -20.28 -6.68
C ALA A 39 2.68 -19.99 -8.16
N ILE A 40 1.42 -20.12 -8.57
CA ILE A 40 0.98 -19.78 -9.93
C ILE A 40 1.04 -18.27 -10.16
N ALA A 41 0.61 -17.44 -9.21
CA ALA A 41 0.68 -15.99 -9.27
C ALA A 41 2.14 -15.52 -9.42
N ALA A 42 3.06 -16.08 -8.63
CA ALA A 42 4.49 -15.81 -8.74
C ALA A 42 5.03 -16.19 -10.13
N ALA A 43 4.65 -17.37 -10.65
CA ALA A 43 5.03 -17.82 -12.00
C ALA A 43 4.38 -16.99 -13.14
N LEU A 44 3.37 -16.16 -12.82
CA LEU A 44 2.77 -15.19 -13.74
C LEU A 44 3.39 -13.80 -13.59
N GLY A 45 4.34 -13.61 -12.68
CA GLY A 45 4.97 -12.32 -12.41
C GLY A 45 4.14 -11.38 -11.53
N VAL A 46 3.13 -11.90 -10.82
CA VAL A 46 2.39 -11.10 -9.84
C VAL A 46 3.32 -10.69 -8.71
N LYS A 47 3.41 -9.38 -8.47
CA LYS A 47 4.18 -8.77 -7.40
C LYS A 47 3.35 -7.71 -6.69
N ILE A 48 3.47 -7.68 -5.37
CA ILE A 48 2.88 -6.67 -4.48
C ILE A 48 4.06 -6.01 -3.77
N ASP A 49 4.31 -4.75 -4.12
CA ASP A 49 5.25 -3.92 -3.39
C ASP A 49 4.65 -3.57 -2.03
N VAL A 50 5.28 -4.08 -0.97
CA VAL A 50 4.77 -3.93 0.40
C VAL A 50 4.73 -2.48 0.87
N ASN A 51 5.55 -1.59 0.30
CA ASN A 51 5.66 -0.19 0.70
C ASN A 51 4.75 0.74 -0.13
N GLN A 52 4.12 0.22 -1.19
CA GLN A 52 3.17 0.95 -2.04
C GLN A 52 1.80 0.26 -2.17
N ALA A 53 1.63 -0.94 -1.62
CA ALA A 53 0.42 -1.73 -1.71
C ALA A 53 -0.81 -1.00 -1.14
N SER A 54 -1.90 -1.01 -1.91
CA SER A 54 -3.21 -0.54 -1.45
C SER A 54 -3.88 -1.55 -0.51
N VAL A 55 -5.00 -1.15 0.11
CA VAL A 55 -5.81 -2.08 0.91
C VAL A 55 -6.28 -3.26 0.07
N ASP A 56 -6.68 -3.02 -1.19
CA ASP A 56 -7.13 -4.07 -2.09
C ASP A 56 -5.99 -5.03 -2.49
N ASP A 57 -4.76 -4.53 -2.64
CA ASP A 57 -3.58 -5.38 -2.88
C ASP A 57 -3.33 -6.33 -1.72
N TRP A 58 -3.36 -5.82 -0.48
CA TRP A 58 -3.20 -6.64 0.72
C TRP A 58 -4.32 -7.68 0.87
N LEU A 59 -5.55 -7.35 0.46
CA LEU A 59 -6.67 -8.29 0.49
C LEU A 59 -6.58 -9.41 -0.55
N ARG A 60 -5.65 -9.33 -1.50
CA ARG A 60 -5.36 -10.45 -2.41
C ARG A 60 -4.64 -11.60 -1.70
N LEU A 61 -3.98 -11.32 -0.58
CA LEU A 61 -3.22 -12.30 0.18
C LEU A 61 -4.12 -13.15 1.08
N PRO A 62 -4.02 -14.48 1.05
CA PRO A 62 -4.84 -15.35 1.89
C PRO A 62 -4.50 -15.13 3.36
N GLY A 63 -5.55 -14.99 4.18
CA GLY A 63 -5.40 -14.84 5.63
C GLY A 63 -5.03 -13.45 6.12
N VAL A 64 -4.94 -12.44 5.24
CA VAL A 64 -4.88 -11.02 5.61
C VAL A 64 -6.31 -10.47 5.73
N SER A 65 -6.67 -9.99 6.91
CA SER A 65 -7.98 -9.36 7.13
C SER A 65 -8.00 -7.89 6.66
N ILE A 66 -9.19 -7.33 6.44
CA ILE A 66 -9.35 -5.90 6.13
C ILE A 66 -8.71 -4.98 7.17
N HIS A 67 -8.76 -5.34 8.45
CA HIS A 67 -8.16 -4.56 9.52
C HIS A 67 -6.63 -4.55 9.42
N GLN A 68 -6.04 -5.72 9.14
CA GLN A 68 -4.60 -5.87 8.93
C GLN A 68 -4.13 -5.14 7.67
N ALA A 69 -4.87 -5.24 6.58
CA ALA A 69 -4.59 -4.51 5.35
C ALA A 69 -4.58 -2.99 5.58
N ARG A 70 -5.59 -2.45 6.27
CA ARG A 70 -5.65 -1.03 6.64
C ARG A 70 -4.48 -0.60 7.54
N LEU A 71 -4.13 -1.42 8.53
CA LEU A 71 -3.00 -1.15 9.41
C LEU A 71 -1.67 -1.04 8.65
N LEU A 72 -1.40 -1.98 7.73
CA LEU A 72 -0.18 -1.94 6.91
C LEU A 72 -0.11 -0.68 6.03
N VAL A 73 -1.25 -0.30 5.43
CA VAL A 73 -1.37 0.93 4.64
C VAL A 73 -1.19 2.18 5.50
N GLU A 74 -1.76 2.21 6.71
CA GLU A 74 -1.61 3.32 7.65
C GLU A 74 -0.16 3.52 8.08
N LEU A 75 0.56 2.42 8.36
CA LEU A 75 1.97 2.46 8.72
C LEU A 75 2.83 2.97 7.58
N THR A 76 2.66 2.46 6.36
CA THR A 76 3.39 2.97 5.18
C THR A 76 3.01 4.41 4.84
N ASN A 77 1.77 4.82 5.10
CA ASN A 77 1.32 6.21 5.00
C ASN A 77 1.98 7.14 6.03
N SER A 78 2.29 6.64 7.22
CA SER A 78 3.02 7.39 8.25
C SER A 78 4.55 7.39 8.07
N GLY A 79 5.07 6.72 7.04
CA GLY A 79 6.49 6.70 6.68
C GLY A 79 7.26 5.45 7.15
N VAL A 80 6.58 4.47 7.75
CA VAL A 80 7.20 3.17 8.03
C VAL A 80 7.52 2.46 6.71
N GLN A 81 8.70 1.87 6.62
CA GLN A 81 9.13 1.04 5.50
C GLN A 81 9.32 -0.38 6.01
N PHE A 82 8.82 -1.36 5.25
CA PHE A 82 9.07 -2.78 5.48
C PHE A 82 10.25 -3.21 4.62
N TYR A 83 11.24 -3.85 5.24
CA TYR A 83 12.45 -4.33 4.58
C TYR A 83 12.47 -5.85 4.48
N CYS A 84 11.72 -6.54 5.34
CA CYS A 84 11.61 -7.98 5.30
C CYS A 84 10.25 -8.49 5.77
N LEU A 85 10.06 -9.80 5.61
CA LEU A 85 8.83 -10.48 5.99
C LEU A 85 8.59 -10.45 7.51
N GLU A 86 9.66 -10.43 8.30
CA GLU A 86 9.62 -10.33 9.76
C GLU A 86 8.98 -9.00 10.22
N ASP A 87 9.23 -7.90 9.51
CA ASP A 87 8.62 -6.60 9.85
C ASP A 87 7.09 -6.67 9.74
N ILE A 88 6.59 -7.26 8.65
CA ILE A 88 5.16 -7.47 8.44
C ILE A 88 4.61 -8.43 9.50
N ALA A 89 5.34 -9.52 9.80
CA ALA A 89 4.93 -10.48 10.80
C ALA A 89 4.76 -9.84 12.18
N ALA A 90 5.70 -8.97 12.57
CA ALA A 90 5.66 -8.22 13.82
C ALA A 90 4.43 -7.29 13.89
N VAL A 91 4.19 -6.49 12.84
CA VAL A 91 3.01 -5.61 12.76
C VAL A 91 1.71 -6.39 12.86
N LEU A 92 1.61 -7.50 12.13
CA LEU A 92 0.40 -8.32 12.09
C LEU A 92 0.22 -9.21 13.32
N SER A 93 1.19 -9.24 14.24
CA SER A 93 1.22 -10.12 15.42
C SER A 93 1.05 -11.60 15.04
N VAL A 94 1.77 -12.04 14.00
CA VAL A 94 1.77 -13.42 13.50
C VAL A 94 3.19 -13.97 13.42
N SER A 95 3.33 -15.30 13.36
CA SER A 95 4.64 -15.89 13.10
C SER A 95 5.08 -15.64 11.65
N VAL A 96 6.37 -15.38 11.44
CA VAL A 96 6.94 -15.24 10.08
C VAL A 96 6.68 -16.49 9.22
N GLY A 97 6.66 -17.68 9.84
CA GLY A 97 6.34 -18.92 9.16
C GLY A 97 4.95 -18.93 8.50
N ARG A 98 3.98 -18.17 9.03
CA ARG A 98 2.66 -17.99 8.42
C ARG A 98 2.73 -17.17 7.13
N LEU A 99 3.64 -16.21 7.06
CA LEU A 99 3.77 -15.32 5.91
C LEU A 99 4.74 -15.87 4.85
N ARG A 100 5.63 -16.80 5.22
CA ARG A 100 6.67 -17.34 4.32
C ARG A 100 6.13 -17.82 2.96
N PRO A 101 4.96 -18.47 2.86
CA PRO A 101 4.43 -18.86 1.56
C PRO A 101 4.02 -17.69 0.65
N LEU A 102 3.85 -16.48 1.20
CA LEU A 102 3.52 -15.26 0.47
C LEU A 102 4.77 -14.57 -0.12
N GLU A 103 5.95 -14.85 0.43
CA GLU A 103 7.23 -14.23 0.06
C GLU A 103 7.48 -14.15 -1.47
N PRO A 104 7.16 -15.17 -2.29
CA PRO A 104 7.43 -15.11 -3.74
C PRO A 104 6.70 -13.97 -4.48
N ILE A 105 5.57 -13.48 -3.94
CA ILE A 105 4.75 -12.43 -4.55
C ILE A 105 4.86 -11.08 -3.82
N LEU A 106 5.70 -10.98 -2.79
CA LEU A 106 5.98 -9.74 -2.08
C LEU A 106 7.31 -9.17 -2.56
N ASP A 107 7.34 -7.88 -2.86
CA ASP A 107 8.57 -7.15 -3.16
C ASP A 107 8.85 -6.14 -2.05
N PHE A 108 10.10 -6.17 -1.56
CA PHE A 108 10.62 -5.26 -0.54
C PHE A 108 11.54 -4.25 -1.23
N CYS A 109 10.94 -3.31 -1.95
CA CYS A 109 11.66 -2.31 -2.72
C CYS A 109 12.26 -1.23 -1.82
N TYR A 110 13.48 -0.80 -2.12
CA TYR A 110 14.09 0.37 -1.51
C TYR A 110 13.79 1.62 -2.35
N TYR A 111 13.22 2.63 -1.71
CA TYR A 111 12.97 3.93 -2.29
C TYR A 111 13.93 4.94 -1.68
N ASP A 112 14.86 5.45 -2.48
CA ASP A 112 15.73 6.53 -2.07
C ASP A 112 14.89 7.79 -1.79
N PRO A 113 14.82 8.27 -0.53
CA PRO A 113 14.05 9.46 -0.18
C PRO A 113 14.53 10.72 -0.90
N GLU A 114 15.78 10.75 -1.36
CA GLU A 114 16.39 11.86 -2.08
C GLU A 114 16.32 11.69 -3.61
N SER A 115 15.65 10.64 -4.09
CA SER A 115 15.51 10.38 -5.53
C SER A 115 14.76 11.50 -6.22
N LEU A 116 15.45 12.22 -7.10
CA LEU A 116 14.86 13.23 -7.98
C LEU A 116 13.97 12.61 -9.07
N LEU A 117 14.14 11.32 -9.36
CA LEU A 117 13.39 10.59 -10.40
C LEU A 117 12.10 9.97 -9.86
N MET A 118 12.08 9.60 -8.57
CA MET A 118 10.92 9.00 -7.89
C MET A 118 10.78 9.63 -6.50
N PRO A 119 10.33 10.90 -6.42
CA PRO A 119 10.24 11.59 -5.16
C PRO A 119 9.27 10.87 -4.21
N GLN A 120 9.66 10.73 -2.95
CA GLN A 120 8.81 10.11 -1.94
C GLN A 120 7.52 10.91 -1.77
N GLN A 121 6.38 10.26 -2.00
CA GLN A 121 5.09 10.91 -1.78
C GLN A 121 4.79 11.08 -0.29
N ILE A 122 4.50 12.31 0.09
CA ILE A 122 4.13 12.71 1.44
C ILE A 122 2.61 12.70 1.54
N ASN A 123 2.09 12.05 2.58
CA ASN A 123 0.65 12.05 2.83
C ASN A 123 0.23 13.42 3.41
N ALA A 124 -0.50 14.22 2.62
CA ALA A 124 -0.94 15.56 3.02
C ALA A 124 -1.91 15.55 4.21
N ASN A 125 -2.58 14.42 4.48
CA ASN A 125 -3.49 14.24 5.61
C ASN A 125 -2.76 13.90 6.92
N ALA A 126 -1.55 13.36 6.86
CA ALA A 126 -0.80 12.91 8.05
C ALA A 126 0.48 13.71 8.32
N ALA A 127 1.10 14.28 7.28
CA ALA A 127 2.43 14.90 7.38
C ALA A 127 2.48 16.07 8.36
N SER A 128 3.56 16.19 9.12
CA SER A 128 3.84 17.37 9.95
C SER A 128 4.12 18.60 9.07
N VAL A 129 4.03 19.80 9.66
CA VAL A 129 4.41 21.04 8.98
C VAL A 129 5.86 20.96 8.48
N GLU A 130 6.76 20.40 9.29
CA GLU A 130 8.17 20.22 8.95
C GLU A 130 8.35 19.27 7.75
N GLN A 131 7.59 18.18 7.70
CA GLN A 131 7.61 17.25 6.55
C GLN A 131 7.06 17.92 5.29
N LEU A 132 5.97 18.69 5.41
CA LEU A 132 5.38 19.42 4.29
C LEU A 132 6.35 20.45 3.71
N THR A 133 7.13 21.15 4.54
CA THR A 133 8.15 22.10 4.07
C THR A 133 9.32 21.48 3.31
N LYS A 134 9.45 20.15 3.32
CA LYS A 134 10.45 19.44 2.49
C LYS A 134 9.96 19.21 1.06
N VAL A 135 8.67 19.39 0.79
CA VAL A 135 8.09 19.24 -0.55
C VAL A 135 8.44 20.47 -1.39
N PRO A 136 9.00 20.30 -2.60
CA PRO A 136 9.18 21.41 -3.53
C PRO A 136 7.88 22.19 -3.75
N ALA A 137 7.99 23.51 -3.81
CA ALA A 137 6.86 24.45 -3.92
C ALA A 137 5.93 24.58 -2.69
N ILE A 138 6.19 23.86 -1.58
CA ILE A 138 5.51 24.10 -0.30
C ILE A 138 6.41 24.92 0.62
N ASP A 139 6.04 26.18 0.83
CA ASP A 139 6.66 27.02 1.85
C ASP A 139 6.02 26.79 3.24
N LEU A 140 6.60 27.44 4.27
CA LEU A 140 6.08 27.33 5.64
C LEU A 140 4.65 27.84 5.79
N PHE A 141 4.24 28.83 4.99
CA PHE A 141 2.89 29.39 5.04
C PHE A 141 1.87 28.37 4.52
N LEU A 142 2.12 27.82 3.34
CA LEU A 142 1.30 26.79 2.74
C LEU A 142 1.29 25.52 3.60
N ALA A 143 2.43 25.08 4.14
CA ALA A 143 2.49 23.93 5.05
C ALA A 143 1.58 24.10 6.29
N ARG A 144 1.58 25.30 6.89
CA ARG A 144 0.69 25.63 8.01
C ARG A 144 -0.77 25.68 7.58
N ALA A 145 -1.07 26.27 6.42
CA ALA A 145 -2.41 26.33 5.86
C ALA A 145 -2.97 24.93 5.60
N ILE A 146 -2.16 24.01 5.05
CA ILE A 146 -2.52 22.61 4.84
C ILE A 146 -2.89 21.94 6.16
N ALA A 147 -2.03 22.06 7.18
CA ALA A 147 -2.22 21.43 8.48
C ALA A 147 -3.44 22.01 9.22
N GLN A 148 -3.65 23.33 9.18
CA GLN A 148 -4.80 23.99 9.78
C GLN A 148 -6.10 23.60 9.07
N ASN A 149 -6.11 23.65 7.74
CA ASN A 149 -7.32 23.38 6.96
C ASN A 149 -7.83 21.94 7.15
N ARG A 150 -6.93 20.94 7.24
CA ARG A 150 -7.33 19.54 7.53
C ARG A 150 -7.83 19.32 8.96
N LEU A 151 -7.38 20.13 9.92
CA LEU A 151 -7.90 20.10 11.29
C LEU A 151 -9.30 20.71 11.36
N GLU A 152 -9.55 21.81 10.66
CA GLU A 152 -10.82 22.54 10.70
C GLU A 152 -11.92 21.89 9.85
N HIS A 153 -11.57 21.34 8.68
CA HIS A 153 -12.55 20.87 7.68
C HIS A 153 -12.45 19.36 7.39
N GLY A 154 -11.62 18.63 8.15
CA GLY A 154 -11.38 17.19 7.99
C GLY A 154 -10.37 16.86 6.89
N LEU A 155 -10.09 15.57 6.70
CA LEU A 155 -9.10 15.09 5.74
C LEU A 155 -9.46 15.46 4.28
N TYR A 156 -8.45 15.74 3.47
CA TYR A 156 -8.60 15.93 2.03
C TYR A 156 -8.94 14.61 1.35
N ARG A 157 -9.90 14.63 0.42
CA ARG A 157 -10.32 13.41 -0.29
C ARG A 157 -9.43 13.04 -1.46
N ASN A 158 -8.88 14.05 -2.14
CA ASN A 158 -8.03 13.91 -3.32
C ASN A 158 -7.40 15.28 -3.65
N LEU A 159 -6.56 15.31 -4.69
CA LEU A 159 -5.87 16.50 -5.14
C LEU A 159 -6.83 17.65 -5.54
N ALA A 160 -7.98 17.34 -6.13
CA ALA A 160 -8.96 18.36 -6.52
C ALA A 160 -9.67 18.98 -5.31
N ASP A 161 -9.95 18.19 -4.28
CA ASP A 161 -10.47 18.68 -3.00
C ASP A 161 -9.44 19.55 -2.28
N PHE A 162 -8.18 19.12 -2.27
CA PHE A 162 -7.05 19.87 -1.74
C PHE A 162 -6.87 21.22 -2.44
N GLN A 163 -6.85 21.23 -3.78
CA GLN A 163 -6.75 22.45 -4.58
C GLN A 163 -7.87 23.44 -4.25
N ARG A 164 -9.12 22.98 -4.21
CA ARG A 164 -10.29 23.84 -3.97
C ARG A 164 -10.28 24.43 -2.57
N ARG A 165 -9.94 23.63 -1.55
CA ARG A 165 -9.99 24.03 -0.14
C ARG A 165 -8.90 25.04 0.23
N LEU A 166 -7.78 25.01 -0.47
CA LEU A 166 -6.63 25.90 -0.25
C LEU A 166 -6.51 27.01 -1.30
N ASP A 167 -7.48 27.10 -2.22
CA ASP A 167 -7.51 28.07 -3.32
C ASP A 167 -6.19 28.10 -4.13
N LEU A 168 -5.65 26.92 -4.44
CA LEU A 168 -4.36 26.79 -5.12
C LEU A 168 -4.51 26.95 -6.64
N ASN A 169 -3.58 27.69 -7.23
CA ASN A 169 -3.50 27.80 -8.68
C ASN A 169 -3.10 26.46 -9.33
N SER A 170 -3.52 26.25 -10.58
CA SER A 170 -3.32 24.97 -11.29
C SER A 170 -1.85 24.63 -11.56
N GLN A 171 -0.97 25.64 -11.67
CA GLN A 171 0.46 25.42 -11.87
C GLN A 171 1.09 24.76 -10.64
N LEU A 172 0.85 25.34 -9.46
CA LEU A 172 1.31 24.80 -8.19
C LEU A 172 0.76 23.39 -7.95
N VAL A 173 -0.52 23.15 -8.25
CA VAL A 173 -1.13 21.82 -8.10
C VAL A 173 -0.46 20.78 -9.01
N SER A 174 -0.07 21.18 -10.22
CA SER A 174 0.64 20.30 -11.17
C SER A 174 2.04 19.95 -10.68
N GLU A 175 2.70 20.83 -9.94
CA GLU A 175 3.99 20.52 -9.29
C GLU A 175 3.78 19.57 -8.10
N LEU A 176 2.77 19.84 -7.27
CA LEU A 176 2.49 19.07 -6.06
C LEU A 176 1.95 17.67 -6.32
N MET A 177 1.35 17.39 -7.48
CA MET A 177 0.74 16.09 -7.77
C MET A 177 1.72 14.90 -7.71
N TYR A 178 3.01 15.16 -7.92
CA TYR A 178 4.06 14.14 -7.85
C TYR A 178 4.54 13.86 -6.43
N TYR A 179 4.33 14.81 -5.51
CA TYR A 179 4.86 14.77 -4.14
C TYR A 179 3.79 14.49 -3.09
N LEU A 180 2.51 14.69 -3.40
CA LEU A 180 1.43 14.54 -2.43
C LEU A 180 0.56 13.31 -2.72
N ARG A 181 0.22 12.58 -1.65
CA ARG A 181 -0.87 11.60 -1.61
C ARG A 181 -1.87 11.98 -0.52
N PHE A 182 -3.08 11.42 -0.59
CA PHE A 182 -4.22 11.77 0.27
C PHE A 182 -4.83 10.53 0.92
#